data_AF-A0A8T5AGH7-F1
#
_entry.id   AF-A0A8T5AGH7-F1
#
_cell.length_a   1.000
_cell.length_b   1.000
_cell.length_c   1.000
_cell.angle_alpha   90.00
_cell.angle_beta   90.00
_cell.angle_gamma   90.00
#
_symmetry.space_group_name_H-M   'P 1'
#
loop_
_entity.id
_entity.type
_entity.pdbx_description
1 polymer ?
#
loop_
_entity_poly.entity_id
_entity_poly.type
_entity_poly.pdbx_seq_one_letter_code
_entity_poly.pdbx_strand_id
1 'polypeptide(L)'
;MNLPKKLVLYVPHEASSDLSRLRVVETAAKKAAQTLGCPFDGPRESKDHESICVYYYGNLGRKFVYADWLGPQGFLDENAIYRMITSFVLLNEFWA
;
A
#
# COMPACT_ATOMS: atom_id res chain seq x y z
N MET A 1 -21.82 5.23 8.06
CA MET A 1 -21.10 6.27 7.28
C MET A 1 -20.19 5.55 6.31
N ASN A 2 -20.39 5.70 4.99
CA ASN A 2 -19.43 5.21 4.01
C ASN A 2 -18.18 6.10 4.11
N LEU A 3 -17.11 5.58 4.70
CA LEU A 3 -15.82 6.25 4.63
C LEU A 3 -15.36 6.27 3.17
N PRO A 4 -14.85 7.40 2.67
CA PRO A 4 -14.35 7.47 1.30
C PRO A 4 -13.24 6.45 1.10
N LYS A 5 -13.37 5.62 0.06
CA LYS A 5 -12.39 4.61 -0.30
C LYS A 5 -11.05 5.28 -0.61
N LYS A 6 -9.93 4.76 -0.12
CA LYS A 6 -8.59 5.23 -0.51
C LYS A 6 -7.50 4.23 -0.19
N LEU A 7 -6.41 4.32 -0.94
CA LEU A 7 -5.14 3.70 -0.60
C LEU A 7 -4.22 4.74 0.06
N VAL A 8 -3.63 4.37 1.19
CA VAL A 8 -2.70 5.22 1.93
C VAL A 8 -1.35 4.55 2.01
N LEU A 9 -0.30 5.25 1.60
CA LEU A 9 1.09 4.82 1.73
C LEU A 9 1.72 5.45 2.98
N TYR A 10 2.12 4.64 3.94
CA TYR A 10 2.91 5.07 5.09
C TYR A 10 4.38 4.71 4.90
N VAL A 11 5.25 5.62 5.32
CA VAL A 11 6.70 5.43 5.36
C VAL A 11 7.20 5.59 6.80
N PRO A 12 8.14 4.75 7.26
CA PRO A 12 8.76 4.94 8.56
C PRO A 12 9.46 6.28 8.63
N HIS A 13 9.40 6.92 9.80
CA HIS A 13 10.10 8.18 10.04
C HIS A 13 11.62 8.06 9.78
N GLU A 14 12.21 6.89 10.01
CA GLU A 14 13.65 6.63 9.81
C GLU A 14 14.00 6.06 8.41
N ALA A 15 13.00 5.76 7.56
CA ALA A 15 13.20 5.12 6.26
C ALA A 15 13.61 6.06 5.12
N SER A 16 14.02 7.30 5.44
CA SER A 16 14.54 8.26 4.47
C SER A 16 15.79 7.76 3.71
N SER A 17 16.38 6.64 4.13
CA SER A 17 17.57 6.01 3.55
C SER A 17 17.31 5.09 2.35
N ASP A 18 16.06 4.70 2.03
CA ASP A 18 15.77 3.81 0.88
C ASP A 18 14.75 4.39 -0.12
N LEU A 19 15.15 5.49 -0.75
CA LEU A 19 14.35 6.20 -1.77
C LEU A 19 13.99 5.33 -2.98
N SER A 20 14.84 4.38 -3.33
CA SER A 20 14.61 3.46 -4.46
C SER A 20 13.44 2.52 -4.17
N ARG A 21 13.41 1.91 -2.98
CA ARG A 21 12.27 1.06 -2.56
C ARG A 21 10.99 1.85 -2.45
N LEU A 22 11.05 3.03 -1.82
CA LEU A 22 9.90 3.91 -1.71
C LEU A 22 9.29 4.20 -3.08
N ARG A 23 10.12 4.55 -4.06
CA ARG A 23 9.65 4.85 -5.43
C ARG A 23 8.93 3.67 -6.07
N VAL A 24 9.42 2.44 -5.88
CA VAL A 24 8.78 1.24 -6.42
C VAL A 24 7.42 1.00 -5.75
N VAL A 25 7.36 1.02 -4.40
CA VAL A 25 6.11 0.82 -3.66
C VAL A 25 5.09 1.90 -4.00
N GLU A 26 5.52 3.16 -4.05
CA GLU A 26 4.67 4.30 -4.40
C GLU A 26 4.10 4.17 -5.82
N THR A 27 4.92 3.78 -6.79
CA THR A 27 4.48 3.60 -8.18
C THR A 27 3.46 2.47 -8.29
N ALA A 28 3.73 1.33 -7.65
CA ALA A 28 2.80 0.20 -7.58
C ALA A 28 1.47 0.57 -6.90
N ALA A 29 1.52 1.30 -5.78
CA ALA A 29 0.34 1.70 -5.02
C ALA A 29 -0.51 2.74 -5.77
N LYS A 30 0.12 3.71 -6.46
CA LYS A 30 -0.58 4.66 -7.34
C LYS A 30 -1.30 3.94 -8.48
N LYS A 31 -0.62 3.00 -9.13
CA LYS A 31 -1.20 2.18 -10.20
C LYS A 31 -2.38 1.35 -9.67
N ALA A 32 -2.24 0.73 -8.51
CA ALA A 32 -3.32 -0.03 -7.88
C ALA A 32 -4.53 0.86 -7.54
N ALA A 33 -4.30 2.08 -7.03
CA ALA A 33 -5.37 3.03 -6.71
C ALA A 33 -6.19 3.41 -7.94
N GLN A 34 -5.51 3.66 -9.08
CA GLN A 34 -6.16 3.90 -10.37
C GLN A 34 -7.00 2.70 -10.81
N THR A 35 -6.46 1.48 -10.73
CA THR A 35 -7.19 0.25 -11.09
C THR A 35 -8.40 0.01 -10.20
N LEU A 36 -8.30 0.32 -8.90
CA LEU A 36 -9.38 0.15 -7.92
C LEU A 36 -10.40 1.30 -7.95
N GLY A 37 -10.16 2.35 -8.75
CA GLY A 37 -11.03 3.51 -8.81
C GLY A 37 -11.11 4.29 -7.49
N CYS A 38 -10.02 4.36 -6.73
CA CYS A 38 -9.96 5.08 -5.46
C CYS A 38 -8.79 6.08 -5.40
N PRO A 39 -8.92 7.17 -4.61
CA PRO A 39 -7.82 8.07 -4.30
C PRO A 39 -6.59 7.36 -3.73
N PHE A 40 -5.41 7.84 -4.13
CA PHE A 40 -4.13 7.52 -3.50
C PHE A 40 -3.68 8.68 -2.62
N ASP A 41 -3.19 8.38 -1.42
CA ASP A 41 -2.83 9.34 -0.39
C ASP A 41 -1.50 8.97 0.27
N GLY A 42 -0.41 9.66 -0.09
CA GLY A 42 0.92 9.43 0.45
C GLY A 42 2.04 9.71 -0.55
N PRO A 43 3.31 9.47 -0.17
CA PRO A 43 3.75 8.87 1.09
C PRO A 43 3.50 9.76 2.31
N ARG A 44 3.13 9.15 3.45
CA ARG A 44 2.94 9.80 4.75
C ARG A 44 3.91 9.24 5.76
N GLU A 45 4.68 10.10 6.42
CA GLU A 45 5.53 9.64 7.52
C GLU A 45 4.67 9.11 8.68
N SER A 46 5.14 8.03 9.30
CA SER A 46 4.55 7.46 10.49
C SER A 46 5.64 6.91 11.42
N LYS A 47 5.50 7.22 12.71
CA LYS A 47 6.34 6.66 13.78
C LYS A 47 5.85 5.29 14.24
N ASP A 48 4.63 4.91 13.86
CA ASP A 48 3.99 3.67 14.27
C ASP A 48 4.29 2.51 13.32
N HIS A 49 5.01 2.78 12.22
CA HIS A 49 5.34 1.79 11.20
C HIS A 49 6.86 1.67 11.06
N GLU A 50 7.36 0.45 11.22
CA GLU A 50 8.77 0.09 11.06
C GLU A 50 9.17 -0.17 9.60
N SER A 51 8.18 -0.24 8.69
CA SER A 51 8.36 -0.56 7.26
C SER A 51 7.42 0.28 6.38
N ILE A 52 7.78 0.45 5.10
CA ILE A 52 6.93 1.11 4.10
C ILE A 52 5.70 0.21 3.90
N CYS A 53 4.51 0.77 4.08
CA CYS A 53 3.29 -0.02 4.04
C CYS A 53 2.13 0.68 3.37
N VAL A 54 1.25 -0.11 2.76
CA VAL A 54 0.05 0.32 2.08
C VAL A 54 -1.17 -0.19 2.82
N TYR A 55 -2.08 0.72 3.13
CA TYR A 55 -3.38 0.42 3.72
C TYR A 55 -4.51 0.78 2.76
N TYR A 56 -5.55 -0.03 2.78
CA TYR A 56 -6.82 0.26 2.13
C TYR A 56 -7.83 0.69 3.18
N TYR A 57 -8.45 1.84 2.96
CA TYR A 57 -9.60 2.31 3.70
C TYR A 57 -10.81 2.11 2.81
N GLY A 58 -11.71 1.21 3.19
CA GLY A 58 -12.91 0.89 2.42
C GLY A 58 -14.17 0.84 3.28
N ASN A 59 -15.23 0.26 2.73
CA ASN A 59 -16.53 0.18 3.40
C ASN A 59 -16.47 -0.64 4.71
N LEU A 60 -15.58 -1.64 4.76
CA LEU A 60 -15.33 -2.46 5.94
C LEU A 60 -14.27 -1.87 6.89
N GLY A 61 -13.87 -0.61 6.69
CA GLY A 61 -12.86 0.07 7.49
C GLY A 61 -11.44 -0.05 6.93
N ARG A 62 -10.46 0.13 7.83
CA ARG A 62 -9.03 0.13 7.50
C ARG A 62 -8.48 -1.30 7.47
N LYS A 63 -7.87 -1.70 6.36
CA LYS A 63 -7.20 -2.99 6.19
C LYS A 63 -5.75 -2.78 5.76
N PHE A 64 -4.84 -3.51 6.41
CA PHE A 64 -3.46 -3.59 5.98
C PHE A 64 -3.37 -4.46 4.72
N VAL A 65 -2.65 -3.99 3.71
CA VAL A 65 -2.56 -4.65 2.41
C VAL A 65 -1.16 -5.19 2.15
N TYR A 66 -0.14 -4.38 2.42
CA TYR A 66 1.24 -4.69 2.10
C TYR A 66 2.22 -3.93 3.01
N ALA A 67 3.33 -4.56 3.38
CA ALA A 67 4.52 -3.92 3.91
C ALA A 67 5.74 -4.44 3.14
N ASP A 68 6.74 -3.58 2.94
CA ASP A 68 7.96 -3.84 2.18
C ASP A 68 8.99 -4.73 2.91
N TRP A 69 8.53 -5.83 3.50
CA TRP A 69 9.42 -6.79 4.11
C TRP A 69 10.42 -7.35 3.09
N LEU A 70 11.68 -7.39 3.49
CA LEU A 70 12.72 -8.08 2.74
C LEU A 70 12.36 -9.56 2.68
N GLY A 71 12.06 -10.06 1.49
CA GLY A 71 11.88 -11.49 1.27
C GLY A 71 13.23 -12.23 1.28
N PRO A 72 13.23 -13.56 1.34
CA PRO A 72 14.46 -14.37 1.30
C PRO A 72 15.31 -14.15 0.04
N GLN A 73 14.71 -13.64 -1.04
CA GLN A 73 15.35 -13.36 -2.33
C GLN A 73 15.59 -11.85 -2.56
N GLY A 74 15.35 -11.02 -1.55
CA GLY A 74 15.46 -9.56 -1.65
C GLY A 74 14.11 -8.85 -1.81
N PHE A 75 14.13 -7.72 -2.51
CA PHE A 75 13.00 -6.81 -2.67
C PHE A 75 12.07 -7.24 -3.81
N LEU A 76 10.76 -7.12 -3.61
CA LEU A 76 9.75 -7.42 -4.63
C LEU A 76 9.75 -6.37 -5.75
N ASP A 77 9.53 -6.80 -7.00
CA ASP A 77 9.34 -5.88 -8.11
C ASP A 77 7.99 -5.13 -8.04
N GLU A 78 7.88 -4.04 -8.81
CA GLU A 78 6.68 -3.19 -8.87
C GLU A 78 5.41 -3.99 -9.21
N ASN A 79 5.50 -4.93 -10.16
CA ASN A 79 4.34 -5.70 -10.62
C ASN A 79 3.86 -6.69 -9.57
N ALA A 80 4.77 -7.31 -8.81
CA ALA A 80 4.43 -8.16 -7.68
C ALA A 80 3.68 -7.36 -6.60
N ILE A 81 4.20 -6.18 -6.23
CA ILE A 81 3.57 -5.29 -5.25
C ILE A 81 2.19 -4.84 -5.73
N TYR A 82 2.08 -4.41 -6.98
CA TYR A 82 0.80 -4.01 -7.59
C TYR A 82 -0.24 -5.15 -7.55
N ARG A 83 0.15 -6.38 -7.91
CA ARG A 83 -0.74 -7.55 -7.86
C ARG A 83 -1.18 -7.86 -6.44
N MET A 84 -0.27 -7.81 -5.46
CA MET A 84 -0.65 -8.01 -4.05
C MET A 84 -1.69 -7.00 -3.59
N ILE A 85 -1.48 -5.71 -3.89
CA ILE A 85 -2.41 -4.65 -3.48
C ILE A 85 -3.80 -4.87 -4.10
N THR A 86 -3.83 -5.05 -5.42
CA THR A 86 -5.10 -5.20 -6.15
C THR A 86 -5.85 -6.48 -5.78
N SER A 87 -5.17 -7.64 -5.69
CA SER A 87 -5.80 -8.90 -5.33
C SER A 87 -6.39 -8.86 -3.93
N PHE A 88 -5.67 -8.32 -2.94
CA PHE A 88 -6.18 -8.23 -1.58
C PHE A 88 -7.43 -7.36 -1.47
N VAL A 89 -7.44 -6.17 -2.09
CA VAL A 89 -8.58 -5.26 -2.02
C VAL A 89 -9.81 -5.88 -2.69
N LEU A 90 -9.66 -6.48 -3.87
CA LEU A 90 -10.77 -7.10 -4.59
C LEU A 90 -11.37 -8.27 -3.79
N LEU A 91 -10.55 -9.15 -3.22
CA LEU A 91 -11.04 -10.23 -2.35
C LEU A 91 -11.82 -9.70 -1.14
N ASN A 92 -11.42 -8.55 -0.61
CA ASN A 92 -12.05 -7.97 0.58
C ASN A 92 -13.31 -7.14 0.28
N GLU A 93 -13.56 -6.78 -0.98
CA GLU A 93 -14.75 -6.04 -1.41
C GLU A 93 -15.82 -6.97 -2.01
N PHE A 94 -15.43 -8.08 -2.64
CA PHE A 94 -16.38 -9.03 -3.26
C PHE A 94 -17.03 -10.01 -2.27
N TRP A 95 -16.46 -10.19 -1.09
CA TRP A 95 -16.95 -11.12 -0.06
C TRP A 95 -17.54 -10.40 1.17
N ALA A 96 -17.92 -9.13 1.01
CA ALA A 96 -18.40 -8.21 2.03
C ALA A 96 -19.90 -7.90 1.89
#